data_AF-A0A7R9IKD4-F1
#
_entry.id   AF-A0A7R9IKD4-F1
#
_cell.length_a   1.000
_cell.length_b   1.000
_cell.length_c   1.000
_cell.angle_alpha   90.00
_cell.angle_beta   90.00
_cell.angle_gamma   90.00
#
_symmetry.space_group_name_H-M   'P 1'
#
loop_
_entity.id
_entity.type
_entity.pdbx_description
1 polymer ?
#
loop_
_entity_poly.entity_id
_entity_poly.type
_entity_poly.pdbx_seq_one_letter_code
_entity_poly.pdbx_strand_id
1 'polypeptide(L)'
;MEKAVRQRCYRSGATLFLYAPEIFWTSRTIEKKWILCVLVTALRSGQCTVSEDLDLQVVVSHGTLQGHRLISRNGREFNSFQRIPFAKPPVGDLRFKSAQPPENWSGVRDATKEAPICPQRNIYMGDKDVRGQEDCLYLNVYTPQLPRDGSSSRNLPVLFWIHGGGWLSGGGTLGFYSPAFLMDKDIVLVSINYRLGPLGFLSTGDEVSPGNIGLKDQVTALRWVRDNIARFGGDPGSVTIFGESAGGASVHYHMISPLSRGLFHRAISQSGTALCPFAYAPGGTSKHQAEKLAVLLDCPTNSSEALVSCLRKKEASEIIETDYAFWLIITTLTLPANRAGNQLARPCFKHVGFGPVSRLQLTWHPWGSTQPPPGYLDLGAHLLRNTSNSIEEITQKIREFYFGDHPINNETVYAAVDMFTDNVMLSGTDEAVKKHRKSASSSVFYYYFDYKGTNTFASLLGDASLHDYG
;
A
#
# COMPACT_ATOMS: atom_id res chain seq x y z
N MET A 1 7.71 48.47 -32.35
CA MET A 1 7.03 49.42 -31.45
C MET A 1 6.98 48.77 -30.07
N GLU A 2 8.06 48.91 -29.31
CA GLU A 2 8.31 50.00 -28.36
C GLU A 2 7.51 49.89 -27.07
N LYS A 3 8.30 49.65 -26.02
CA LYS A 3 8.06 49.76 -24.57
C LYS A 3 7.31 51.05 -24.19
N ALA A 4 6.58 51.01 -23.07
CA ALA A 4 6.97 51.68 -21.81
C ALA A 4 5.80 51.66 -20.77
N VAL A 5 5.96 51.09 -19.56
CA VAL A 5 6.30 51.77 -18.25
C VAL A 5 5.01 52.10 -17.45
N ARG A 6 4.78 51.80 -16.14
CA ARG A 6 5.62 51.62 -14.92
C ARG A 6 4.79 51.07 -13.72
N GLN A 7 5.44 50.31 -12.80
CA GLN A 7 5.38 50.29 -11.30
C GLN A 7 4.01 50.14 -10.55
N ARG A 8 3.82 49.41 -9.42
CA ARG A 8 4.67 48.95 -8.29
C ARG A 8 3.93 47.92 -7.38
N CYS A 9 4.72 47.03 -6.73
CA CYS A 9 4.62 46.47 -5.35
C CYS A 9 3.68 45.29 -4.91
N TYR A 10 4.38 44.20 -4.48
CA TYR A 10 4.20 43.26 -3.34
C TYR A 10 3.03 42.24 -3.27
N ARG A 11 3.35 40.93 -3.33
CA ARG A 11 3.59 39.96 -2.21
C ARG A 11 3.34 38.49 -2.67
N SER A 12 4.23 37.58 -2.22
CA SER A 12 4.08 36.11 -2.00
C SER A 12 3.33 35.27 -3.05
N GLY A 13 3.85 34.17 -3.58
CA GLY A 13 4.91 33.29 -3.15
C GLY A 13 4.55 31.86 -3.59
N ALA A 14 5.52 31.14 -4.16
CA ALA A 14 5.70 29.69 -4.19
C ALA A 14 6.54 29.35 -5.42
N THR A 15 7.86 29.30 -5.22
CA THR A 15 8.82 28.76 -6.19
C THR A 15 8.91 27.25 -5.98
N LEU A 16 8.93 26.53 -7.10
CA LEU A 16 8.88 25.09 -7.26
C LEU A 16 10.24 24.56 -7.78
N PHE A 17 10.56 23.33 -7.38
CA PHE A 17 11.58 22.35 -7.85
C PHE A 17 13.09 22.54 -7.54
N LEU A 18 13.70 21.43 -7.04
CA LEU A 18 14.75 20.56 -7.64
C LEU A 18 15.41 19.69 -6.53
N TYR A 19 15.25 18.35 -6.52
CA TYR A 19 16.03 17.26 -7.16
C TYR A 19 17.46 17.01 -6.63
N ALA A 20 17.77 15.76 -6.26
CA ALA A 20 19.12 15.20 -6.08
C ALA A 20 19.10 13.67 -6.32
N PRO A 21 20.19 13.06 -6.85
CA PRO A 21 20.26 11.64 -7.19
C PRO A 21 20.70 10.78 -5.98
N GLU A 22 20.19 9.56 -5.88
CA GLU A 22 20.78 8.51 -5.03
C GLU A 22 21.48 7.46 -5.89
N ILE A 23 22.73 7.19 -5.53
CA ILE A 23 23.60 6.14 -6.05
C ILE A 23 23.50 4.98 -5.06
N PHE A 24 23.09 3.79 -5.52
CA PHE A 24 23.33 2.55 -4.79
C PHE A 24 24.43 1.73 -5.46
N TRP A 25 25.38 1.30 -4.63
CA TRP A 25 26.51 0.46 -4.96
C TRP A 25 26.05 -0.95 -5.36
N THR A 26 26.43 -1.39 -6.56
CA THR A 26 26.41 -2.80 -6.94
C THR A 26 27.72 -3.46 -6.55
N SER A 27 27.63 -4.51 -5.73
CA SER A 27 28.70 -5.48 -5.46
C SER A 27 29.23 -6.10 -6.76
N ARG A 28 30.51 -5.87 -7.07
CA ARG A 28 31.33 -6.77 -7.90
C ARG A 28 32.74 -6.85 -7.34
N THR A 29 33.08 -8.06 -6.90
CA THR A 29 34.41 -8.71 -6.87
C THR A 29 35.62 -7.83 -7.15
N ILE A 30 36.45 -7.59 -6.13
CA ILE A 30 37.86 -7.20 -6.29
C ILE A 30 38.71 -8.09 -5.39
N GLU A 31 39.72 -8.69 -6.03
CA GLU A 31 40.68 -9.64 -5.48
C GLU A 31 41.51 -9.06 -4.33
N LYS A 32 41.85 -9.95 -3.38
CA LYS A 32 42.74 -9.68 -2.25
C LYS A 32 44.14 -9.29 -2.74
N LYS A 33 44.57 -8.06 -2.48
CA LYS A 33 46.01 -7.72 -2.36
C LYS A 33 46.24 -6.91 -1.09
N TRP A 34 47.00 -7.52 -0.18
CA TRP A 34 47.48 -6.91 1.05
C TRP A 34 48.59 -5.91 0.73
N ILE A 35 48.40 -4.64 1.09
CA ILE A 35 49.48 -3.67 1.23
C ILE A 35 49.35 -3.05 2.61
N LEU A 36 50.35 -3.33 3.45
CA LEU A 36 50.49 -2.84 4.81
C LEU A 36 51.10 -1.44 4.76
N CYS A 37 50.30 -0.40 5.02
CA CYS A 37 50.81 0.94 5.30
C CYS A 37 50.52 1.28 6.77
N VAL A 38 51.58 1.26 7.58
CA VAL A 38 51.58 1.75 8.96
C VAL A 38 51.63 3.28 8.93
N LEU A 39 50.54 3.93 9.36
CA LEU A 39 50.54 5.35 9.70
C LEU A 39 50.21 5.48 11.18
N VAL A 40 51.23 5.83 11.96
CA VAL A 40 51.11 6.21 13.37
C VAL A 40 50.61 7.65 13.41
N THR A 41 49.32 7.83 13.75
CA THR A 41 48.78 9.14 14.12
C THR A 41 48.22 9.08 15.52
N ALA A 42 48.68 10.02 16.35
CA ALA A 42 48.42 10.12 17.78
C ALA A 42 46.92 10.05 18.13
N LEU A 43 46.57 9.09 18.98
CA LEU A 43 45.28 8.99 19.65
C LEU A 43 45.09 10.21 20.56
N ARG A 44 44.31 11.19 20.10
CA ARG A 44 43.48 11.97 21.02
C ARG A 44 42.23 11.12 21.27
N SER A 45 42.11 10.60 22.48
CA SER A 45 40.90 9.96 22.99
C SER A 45 39.78 11.01 23.10
N GLY A 46 39.21 11.40 21.97
CA GLY A 46 37.85 11.91 21.94
C GLY A 46 36.94 10.71 22.09
N GLN A 47 36.39 10.52 23.29
CA GLN A 47 35.24 9.64 23.45
C GLN A 47 34.15 10.19 22.52
N CYS A 48 33.88 9.50 21.41
CA CYS A 48 32.57 9.60 20.77
C CYS A 48 31.60 8.92 21.75
N THR A 49 31.08 9.69 22.71
CA THR A 49 29.86 9.31 23.38
C THR A 49 28.76 9.39 22.32
N VAL A 50 28.38 8.25 21.78
CA VAL A 50 27.02 8.09 21.27
C VAL A 50 26.14 8.40 22.47
N SER A 51 25.61 9.62 22.51
CA SER A 51 24.59 10.01 23.47
C SER A 51 23.38 9.15 23.15
N GLU A 52 23.23 8.01 23.82
CA GLU A 52 21.94 7.35 23.93
C GLU A 52 21.00 8.39 24.55
N ASP A 53 20.12 8.95 23.73
CA ASP A 53 19.15 9.97 24.09
C ASP A 53 18.04 9.31 24.93
N LEU A 54 18.41 8.84 26.13
CA LEU A 54 17.56 8.16 27.12
C LEU A 54 16.32 8.99 27.51
N ASP A 55 16.28 10.26 27.10
CA ASP A 55 15.23 11.23 27.40
C ASP A 55 14.09 11.25 26.37
N LEU A 56 14.23 10.62 25.19
CA LEU A 56 13.17 10.63 24.18
C LEU A 56 12.11 9.53 24.40
N GLN A 57 11.33 9.68 25.46
CA GLN A 57 10.27 8.74 25.83
C GLN A 57 8.86 9.28 25.63
N VAL A 58 7.94 8.41 25.23
CA VAL A 58 6.50 8.73 25.11
C VAL A 58 5.68 7.65 25.79
N VAL A 59 4.75 8.08 26.66
CA VAL A 59 3.78 7.19 27.31
C VAL A 59 2.53 7.09 26.43
N VAL A 60 2.27 5.88 25.93
CA VAL A 60 1.06 5.50 25.18
C VAL A 60 0.14 4.66 26.05
N SER A 61 -1.07 4.35 25.58
CA SER A 61 -2.08 3.62 26.37
C SER A 61 -1.60 2.27 26.92
N HIS A 62 -0.67 1.61 26.24
CA HIS A 62 -0.23 0.24 26.55
C HIS A 62 1.16 0.18 27.25
N GLY A 63 1.85 1.31 27.39
CA GLY A 63 3.17 1.36 28.03
C GLY A 63 4.04 2.53 27.56
N THR A 64 5.31 2.51 27.91
CA THR A 64 6.29 3.56 27.56
C THR A 64 7.15 3.13 26.38
N LEU A 65 7.43 4.05 25.46
CA LEU A 65 8.26 3.86 24.27
C LEU A 65 9.50 4.73 24.34
N GLN A 66 10.66 4.19 23.93
CA GLN A 66 11.90 4.94 23.70
C GLN A 66 12.12 5.16 22.20
N GLY A 67 12.13 6.41 21.76
CA GLY A 67 12.43 6.79 20.39
C GLY A 67 13.90 7.16 20.17
N HIS A 68 14.21 7.63 18.97
CA HIS A 68 15.48 8.28 18.62
C HIS A 68 15.23 9.43 17.65
N ARG A 69 16.24 10.26 17.40
CA ARG A 69 16.16 11.33 16.43
C ARG A 69 16.74 10.91 15.08
N LEU A 70 16.15 11.43 14.01
CA LEU A 70 16.60 11.26 12.63
C LEU A 70 16.69 12.64 11.96
N ILE A 71 17.35 12.70 10.81
CA ILE A 71 17.56 13.93 10.05
C ILE A 71 16.78 13.83 8.74
N SER A 72 15.97 14.86 8.48
CA SER A 72 15.21 15.03 7.24
C SER A 72 16.14 15.42 6.09
N ARG A 73 15.60 15.44 4.87
CA ARG A 73 16.39 15.75 3.68
C ARG A 73 17.05 17.13 3.73
N ASN A 74 16.39 18.15 4.29
CA ASN A 74 16.99 19.50 4.42
C ASN A 74 17.77 19.71 5.73
N GLY A 75 18.11 18.64 6.47
CA GLY A 75 18.90 18.75 7.70
C GLY A 75 18.10 19.08 8.96
N ARG A 76 16.77 19.15 8.90
CA ARG A 76 15.93 19.30 10.09
C ARG A 76 15.90 18.00 10.89
N GLU A 77 16.22 18.07 12.18
CA GLU A 77 16.08 16.97 13.12
C GLU A 77 14.60 16.72 13.46
N PHE A 78 14.21 15.46 13.60
CA PHE A 78 12.87 15.04 14.00
C PHE A 78 12.91 13.78 14.87
N ASN A 79 11.86 13.56 15.67
CA ASN A 79 11.72 12.40 16.53
C ASN A 79 11.08 11.22 15.78
N SER A 80 11.61 10.02 15.99
CA SER A 80 11.21 8.79 15.35
C SER A 80 10.93 7.71 16.40
N PHE A 81 9.75 7.11 16.31
CA PHE A 81 9.33 5.95 17.10
C PHE A 81 8.87 4.85 16.16
N GLN A 82 9.61 3.75 16.09
CA GLN A 82 9.39 2.65 15.16
C GLN A 82 8.96 1.39 15.91
N ARG A 83 8.38 0.42 15.20
CA ARG A 83 7.99 -0.88 15.76
C ARG A 83 7.06 -0.77 16.98
N ILE A 84 6.09 0.14 16.91
CA ILE A 84 5.07 0.29 17.95
C ILE A 84 3.95 -0.72 17.68
N PRO A 85 3.67 -1.68 18.60
CA PRO A 85 2.62 -2.67 18.38
C PRO A 85 1.25 -2.00 18.47
N PHE A 86 0.41 -2.18 17.45
CA PHE A 86 -0.99 -1.75 17.49
C PHE A 86 -1.96 -2.93 17.67
N ALA A 87 -1.46 -4.16 17.66
CA ALA A 87 -2.23 -5.39 17.86
C ALA A 87 -1.35 -6.53 18.41
N LYS A 88 -1.97 -7.60 18.90
CA LYS A 88 -1.26 -8.85 19.22
C LYS A 88 -0.66 -9.48 17.94
N PRO A 89 0.46 -10.20 18.07
CA PRO A 89 1.00 -11.00 16.97
C PRO A 89 -0.08 -11.97 16.43
N PRO A 90 -0.41 -11.94 15.12
CA PRO A 90 -1.48 -12.75 14.54
C PRO A 90 -1.04 -14.21 14.25
N VAL A 91 -0.32 -14.82 15.20
CA VAL A 91 0.25 -16.18 15.08
C VAL A 91 -0.67 -17.26 15.64
N GLY A 92 -0.46 -18.51 15.22
CA GLY A 92 -1.21 -19.67 15.71
C GLY A 92 -2.72 -19.50 15.51
N ASP A 93 -3.48 -19.58 16.60
CA ASP A 93 -4.94 -19.45 16.56
C ASP A 93 -5.45 -18.06 16.16
N LEU A 94 -4.60 -17.03 16.20
CA LEU A 94 -4.93 -15.68 15.73
C LEU A 94 -4.74 -15.51 14.22
N ARG A 95 -4.08 -16.46 13.54
CA ARG A 95 -3.96 -16.46 12.09
C ARG A 95 -5.36 -16.55 11.44
N PHE A 96 -5.56 -15.73 10.41
CA PHE A 96 -6.83 -15.53 9.70
C PHE A 96 -7.98 -14.90 10.52
N LYS A 97 -7.72 -14.43 11.76
CA LYS A 97 -8.71 -13.73 12.59
C LYS A 97 -8.45 -12.22 12.60
N SER A 98 -9.48 -11.43 12.92
CA SER A 98 -9.33 -9.99 13.17
C SER A 98 -8.31 -9.74 14.28
N ALA A 99 -7.52 -8.67 14.13
CA ALA A 99 -6.54 -8.26 15.12
C ALA A 99 -7.16 -8.08 16.51
N GLN A 100 -6.41 -8.49 17.55
CA GLN A 100 -6.76 -8.25 18.95
C GLN A 100 -5.90 -7.12 19.53
N PRO A 101 -6.40 -6.37 20.54
CA PRO A 101 -5.64 -5.30 21.18
C PRO A 101 -4.29 -5.78 21.71
N PRO A 102 -3.20 -5.00 21.56
CA PRO A 102 -1.87 -5.41 22.00
C PRO A 102 -1.84 -5.60 23.52
N GLU A 103 -0.92 -6.44 24.00
CA GLU A 103 -0.68 -6.59 25.44
C GLU A 103 -0.03 -5.32 26.00
N ASN A 104 -0.39 -4.99 27.24
CA ASN A 104 0.35 -3.98 27.99
C ASN A 104 1.75 -4.50 28.30
N TRP A 105 2.75 -3.61 28.31
CA TRP A 105 4.11 -3.96 28.71
C TRP A 105 4.57 -3.12 29.90
N SER A 106 5.39 -3.74 30.75
CA SER A 106 6.09 -3.05 31.84
C SER A 106 7.43 -2.50 31.36
N GLY A 107 7.86 -1.37 31.92
CA GLY A 107 9.13 -0.73 31.55
C GLY A 107 9.06 0.02 30.23
N VAL A 108 10.22 0.28 29.65
CA VAL A 108 10.37 1.07 28.42
C VAL A 108 10.66 0.13 27.25
N ARG A 109 9.82 0.20 26.21
CA ARG A 109 10.00 -0.59 24.99
C ARG A 109 10.88 0.18 24.01
N ASP A 110 11.89 -0.50 23.48
CA ASP A 110 12.76 0.01 22.43
C ASP A 110 11.97 0.19 21.12
N ALA A 111 11.72 1.46 20.76
CA ALA A 111 11.10 1.89 19.51
C ALA A 111 12.13 2.57 18.59
N THR A 112 13.40 2.18 18.69
CA THR A 112 14.48 2.71 17.86
C THR A 112 14.78 1.89 16.61
N LYS A 113 14.21 0.69 16.52
CA LYS A 113 14.51 -0.30 15.46
C LYS A 113 13.32 -0.49 14.54
N GLU A 114 13.60 -0.78 13.29
CA GLU A 114 12.56 -1.13 12.32
C GLU A 114 11.80 -2.40 12.73
N ALA A 115 10.51 -2.42 12.42
CA ALA A 115 9.67 -3.58 12.59
C ALA A 115 9.97 -4.64 11.53
N PRO A 116 9.83 -5.95 11.85
CA PRO A 116 9.71 -6.97 10.83
C PRO A 116 8.54 -6.65 9.88
N ILE A 117 8.75 -6.83 8.58
CA ILE A 117 7.68 -6.79 7.58
C ILE A 117 6.82 -8.07 7.67
N CYS A 118 5.57 -7.99 7.20
CA CYS A 118 4.72 -9.17 7.11
C CYS A 118 5.25 -10.18 6.07
N PRO A 119 4.95 -11.49 6.21
CA PRO A 119 5.44 -12.51 5.29
C PRO A 119 4.98 -12.23 3.86
N GLN A 120 5.92 -12.19 2.93
CA GLN A 120 5.69 -11.80 1.54
C GLN A 120 6.86 -12.18 0.64
N ARG A 121 6.62 -12.22 -0.67
CA ARG A 121 7.64 -12.00 -1.70
C ARG A 121 7.10 -10.98 -2.70
N ASN A 122 7.96 -10.15 -3.27
CA ASN A 122 7.52 -9.18 -4.26
C ASN A 122 7.51 -9.77 -5.68
N ILE A 123 6.40 -10.40 -6.05
CA ILE A 123 6.23 -11.00 -7.39
C ILE A 123 6.35 -9.97 -8.52
N TYR A 124 6.03 -8.70 -8.26
CA TYR A 124 6.14 -7.62 -9.25
C TYR A 124 7.58 -7.26 -9.58
N MET A 125 8.50 -7.52 -8.65
CA MET A 125 9.94 -7.28 -8.80
C MET A 125 10.73 -8.57 -9.09
N GLY A 126 10.04 -9.71 -9.24
CA GLY A 126 10.68 -11.00 -9.49
C GLY A 126 11.44 -11.58 -8.28
N ASP A 127 11.08 -11.18 -7.06
CA ASP A 127 11.65 -11.76 -5.85
C ASP A 127 11.36 -13.27 -5.79
N LYS A 128 12.41 -14.07 -5.54
CA LYS A 128 12.31 -15.53 -5.44
C LYS A 128 12.03 -16.01 -4.02
N ASP A 129 12.59 -15.32 -3.03
CA ASP A 129 12.57 -15.75 -1.63
C ASP A 129 11.46 -15.05 -0.84
N VAL A 130 10.78 -15.82 0.02
CA VAL A 130 9.85 -15.27 1.00
C VAL A 130 10.63 -14.62 2.15
N ARG A 131 10.21 -13.42 2.55
CA ARG A 131 10.79 -12.65 3.67
C ARG A 131 9.69 -12.19 4.61
N GLY A 132 10.07 -11.79 5.82
CA GLY A 132 9.16 -11.26 6.84
C GLY A 132 8.76 -12.27 7.90
N GLN A 133 7.95 -11.83 8.86
CA GLN A 133 7.50 -12.60 10.02
C GLN A 133 6.03 -12.30 10.31
N GLU A 134 5.27 -13.27 10.81
CA GLU A 134 3.84 -13.05 11.11
C GLU A 134 3.59 -12.04 12.23
N ASP A 135 4.52 -11.93 13.20
CA ASP A 135 4.54 -10.81 14.13
C ASP A 135 5.02 -9.55 13.41
N CYS A 136 4.09 -8.92 12.68
CA CYS A 136 4.36 -7.74 11.85
C CYS A 136 3.39 -6.57 12.07
N LEU A 137 2.41 -6.68 12.99
CA LEU A 137 1.37 -5.66 13.20
C LEU A 137 1.88 -4.46 14.01
N TYR A 138 2.77 -3.72 13.38
CA TYR A 138 3.47 -2.57 13.92
C TYR A 138 3.22 -1.32 13.09
N LEU A 139 3.29 -0.17 13.75
CA LEU A 139 3.30 1.14 13.12
C LEU A 139 4.51 1.95 13.57
N ASN A 140 4.80 2.99 12.81
CA ASN A 140 5.87 3.94 13.08
C ASN A 140 5.27 5.35 13.15
N VAL A 141 5.79 6.20 14.04
CA VAL A 141 5.40 7.60 14.20
C VAL A 141 6.63 8.48 14.07
N TYR A 142 6.55 9.46 13.17
CA TYR A 142 7.58 10.47 12.95
C TYR A 142 6.98 11.85 13.21
N THR A 143 7.63 12.63 14.07
CA THR A 143 7.11 13.92 14.50
C THR A 143 8.24 14.92 14.69
N PRO A 144 8.10 16.18 14.25
CA PRO A 144 9.14 17.19 14.42
C PRO A 144 9.41 17.52 15.89
N GLN A 145 8.41 17.42 16.76
CA GLN A 145 8.54 17.72 18.18
C GLN A 145 7.48 17.00 19.01
N LEU A 146 7.84 16.63 20.23
CA LEU A 146 6.87 16.14 21.22
C LEU A 146 6.15 17.31 21.91
N PRO A 147 4.94 17.09 22.45
CA PRO A 147 4.29 18.06 23.33
C PRO A 147 5.21 18.39 24.52
N ARG A 148 5.42 19.67 24.82
CA ARG A 148 6.14 20.10 26.03
C ARG A 148 5.12 20.45 27.11
N ASP A 149 5.34 19.95 28.33
CA ASP A 149 4.52 20.29 29.50
C ASP A 149 4.42 21.81 29.68
N GLY A 150 3.18 22.30 29.82
CA GLY A 150 2.89 23.73 30.02
C GLY A 150 2.91 24.60 28.75
N SER A 151 3.26 24.05 27.57
CA SER A 151 3.14 24.76 26.30
C SER A 151 1.87 24.34 25.55
N SER A 152 1.08 25.31 25.10
CA SER A 152 0.01 25.12 24.11
C SER A 152 0.61 24.85 22.72
N SER A 153 1.50 23.87 22.61
CA SER A 153 2.03 23.43 21.31
C SER A 153 0.85 23.04 20.43
N ARG A 154 0.65 23.78 19.33
CA ARG A 154 -0.40 23.50 18.36
C ARG A 154 -0.27 22.05 17.90
N ASN A 155 -1.30 21.23 18.15
CA ASN A 155 -1.35 19.87 17.61
C ASN A 155 -1.23 19.92 16.09
N LEU A 156 -0.34 19.11 15.54
CA LEU A 156 -0.02 19.09 14.11
C LEU A 156 -0.97 18.17 13.35
N PRO A 157 -1.30 18.47 12.09
CA PRO A 157 -2.07 17.55 11.26
C PRO A 157 -1.32 16.22 11.10
N VAL A 158 -2.08 15.13 11.10
CA VAL A 158 -1.55 13.78 11.02
C VAL A 158 -1.72 13.26 9.59
N LEU A 159 -0.64 12.78 8.98
CA LEU A 159 -0.66 12.00 7.75
C LEU A 159 -0.51 10.52 8.09
N PHE A 160 -1.42 9.69 7.60
CA PHE A 160 -1.45 8.24 7.84
C PHE A 160 -1.26 7.48 6.53
N TRP A 161 -0.09 6.90 6.35
CA TRP A 161 0.33 6.20 5.14
C TRP A 161 -0.09 4.74 5.13
N ILE A 162 -0.79 4.33 4.06
CA ILE A 162 -1.14 2.95 3.76
C ILE A 162 -0.39 2.55 2.49
N HIS A 163 0.58 1.64 2.62
CA HIS A 163 1.40 1.22 1.48
C HIS A 163 0.63 0.40 0.44
N GLY A 164 1.11 0.46 -0.80
CA GLY A 164 0.65 -0.35 -1.93
C GLY A 164 1.26 -1.76 -1.95
N GLY A 165 1.45 -2.32 -3.16
CA GLY A 165 2.00 -3.67 -3.37
C GLY A 165 0.95 -4.75 -3.63
N GLY A 166 -0.20 -4.38 -4.20
CA GLY A 166 -1.26 -5.33 -4.61
C GLY A 166 -1.83 -6.17 -3.47
N TRP A 167 -1.72 -5.70 -2.23
CA TRP A 167 -1.99 -6.46 -1.00
C TRP A 167 -1.18 -7.75 -0.84
N LEU A 168 -0.08 -7.92 -1.58
CA LEU A 168 0.79 -9.10 -1.56
C LEU A 168 2.17 -8.80 -0.99
N SER A 169 2.68 -7.58 -1.24
CA SER A 169 3.98 -7.12 -0.79
C SER A 169 3.90 -5.65 -0.30
N GLY A 170 5.00 -5.15 0.24
CA GLY A 170 5.15 -3.82 0.84
C GLY A 170 5.34 -3.85 2.35
N GLY A 171 5.60 -2.67 2.92
CA GLY A 171 5.72 -2.47 4.36
C GLY A 171 5.76 -0.98 4.70
N GLY A 172 5.47 -0.64 5.95
CA GLY A 172 5.50 0.73 6.45
C GLY A 172 6.87 1.18 6.97
N THR A 173 7.93 0.41 6.74
CA THR A 173 9.26 0.64 7.34
C THR A 173 10.06 1.71 6.56
N LEU A 174 11.14 2.22 7.16
CA LEU A 174 12.02 3.22 6.54
C LEU A 174 12.62 2.70 5.22
N GLY A 175 12.97 1.41 5.18
CA GLY A 175 13.51 0.76 3.98
C GLY A 175 12.58 0.79 2.76
N PHE A 176 11.27 0.94 2.97
CA PHE A 176 10.29 1.12 1.89
C PHE A 176 9.94 2.58 1.67
N TYR A 177 9.67 3.32 2.76
CA TYR A 177 9.15 4.68 2.70
C TYR A 177 9.85 5.57 3.72
N SER A 178 10.95 6.20 3.28
CA SER A 178 11.67 7.17 4.10
C SER A 178 10.80 8.40 4.40
N PRO A 179 10.71 8.84 5.67
CA PRO A 179 9.93 10.02 6.06
C PRO A 179 10.69 11.32 5.76
N ALA A 180 11.94 11.26 5.27
CA ALA A 180 12.87 12.39 5.20
C ALA A 180 12.32 13.59 4.42
N PHE A 181 11.49 13.38 3.41
CA PHE A 181 10.86 14.47 2.65
C PHE A 181 9.67 15.11 3.39
N LEU A 182 8.84 14.29 4.04
CA LEU A 182 7.66 14.78 4.75
C LEU A 182 8.02 15.42 6.09
N MET A 183 9.13 15.00 6.71
CA MET A 183 9.64 15.59 7.95
C MET A 183 10.29 16.96 7.77
N ASP A 184 10.45 17.45 6.53
CA ASP A 184 10.71 18.87 6.27
C ASP A 184 9.46 19.76 6.58
N LYS A 185 8.29 19.16 6.81
CA LYS A 185 7.01 19.86 7.06
C LYS A 185 6.55 19.70 8.52
N ASP A 186 5.71 20.63 8.97
CA ASP A 186 5.11 20.60 10.31
C ASP A 186 3.87 19.68 10.34
N ILE A 187 4.14 18.38 10.25
CA ILE A 187 3.13 17.30 10.26
C ILE A 187 3.60 16.15 11.15
N VAL A 188 2.68 15.33 11.63
CA VAL A 188 3.01 14.00 12.19
C VAL A 188 2.73 12.95 11.13
N LEU A 189 3.72 12.11 10.82
CA LEU A 189 3.57 11.01 9.87
C LEU A 189 3.45 9.70 10.62
N VAL A 190 2.46 8.91 10.24
CA VAL A 190 2.27 7.53 10.70
C VAL A 190 2.35 6.61 9.50
N SER A 191 3.15 5.56 9.57
CA SER A 191 3.18 4.48 8.58
C SER A 191 2.89 3.14 9.26
N ILE A 192 2.27 2.21 8.54
CA ILE A 192 1.80 0.95 9.11
C ILE A 192 2.25 -0.25 8.30
N ASN A 193 2.41 -1.38 8.96
CA ASN A 193 2.29 -2.70 8.34
C ASN A 193 0.85 -3.20 8.50
N TYR A 194 0.39 -4.02 7.55
CA TYR A 194 -0.85 -4.79 7.65
C TYR A 194 -0.66 -6.15 6.99
N ARG A 195 -1.45 -7.17 7.36
CA ARG A 195 -1.27 -8.52 6.79
C ARG A 195 -1.53 -8.54 5.28
N LEU A 196 -0.71 -9.31 4.57
CA LEU A 196 -0.68 -9.40 3.10
C LEU A 196 -0.99 -10.82 2.62
N GLY A 197 -1.23 -10.94 1.31
CA GLY A 197 -1.48 -12.17 0.59
C GLY A 197 -2.57 -13.04 1.23
N PRO A 198 -2.44 -14.37 1.15
CA PRO A 198 -3.40 -15.27 1.79
C PRO A 198 -3.52 -15.02 3.31
N LEU A 199 -2.43 -14.66 3.99
CA LEU A 199 -2.44 -14.37 5.43
C LEU A 199 -3.30 -13.15 5.79
N GLY A 200 -3.48 -12.20 4.87
CA GLY A 200 -4.29 -11.00 5.06
C GLY A 200 -5.68 -11.03 4.41
N PHE A 201 -5.88 -11.89 3.41
CA PHE A 201 -7.04 -11.80 2.52
C PHE A 201 -7.69 -13.15 2.17
N LEU A 202 -7.30 -14.25 2.82
CA LEU A 202 -8.04 -15.52 2.75
C LEU A 202 -9.50 -15.30 3.12
N SER A 203 -10.42 -15.86 2.33
CA SER A 203 -11.83 -15.89 2.70
C SER A 203 -12.51 -17.18 2.25
N THR A 204 -13.21 -17.84 3.17
CA THR A 204 -14.02 -19.04 2.92
C THR A 204 -15.43 -18.70 2.43
N GLY A 205 -15.79 -17.42 2.39
CA GLY A 205 -17.14 -16.95 2.04
C GLY A 205 -18.17 -17.11 3.16
N ASP A 206 -17.74 -17.43 4.38
CA ASP A 206 -18.55 -17.58 5.59
C ASP A 206 -17.83 -16.98 6.81
N GLU A 207 -18.41 -17.16 8.01
CA GLU A 207 -17.91 -16.59 9.26
C GLU A 207 -16.61 -17.23 9.78
N VAL A 208 -16.18 -18.38 9.23
CA VAL A 208 -14.95 -19.05 9.67
C VAL A 208 -13.72 -18.24 9.25
N SER A 209 -13.74 -17.72 8.03
CA SER A 209 -12.78 -16.76 7.52
C SER A 209 -13.50 -15.75 6.60
N PRO A 210 -14.05 -14.67 7.15
CA PRO A 210 -14.84 -13.70 6.39
C PRO A 210 -13.99 -12.80 5.47
N GLY A 211 -12.67 -12.93 5.50
CA GLY A 211 -11.74 -12.14 4.70
C GLY A 211 -11.50 -10.73 5.20
N ASN A 212 -10.75 -10.00 4.37
CA ASN A 212 -10.40 -8.58 4.53
C ASN A 212 -9.70 -8.28 5.86
N ILE A 213 -8.95 -9.25 6.42
CA ILE A 213 -8.32 -9.05 7.73
C ILE A 213 -7.16 -8.04 7.65
N GLY A 214 -6.46 -7.95 6.50
CA GLY A 214 -5.50 -6.87 6.25
C GLY A 214 -6.15 -5.48 6.29
N LEU A 215 -7.34 -5.30 5.72
CA LEU A 215 -8.10 -4.03 5.84
C LEU A 215 -8.56 -3.77 7.29
N LYS A 216 -8.90 -4.83 8.04
CA LYS A 216 -9.26 -4.71 9.47
C LYS A 216 -8.04 -4.36 10.34
N ASP A 217 -6.84 -4.77 9.94
CA ASP A 217 -5.59 -4.34 10.59
C ASP A 217 -5.39 -2.83 10.39
N GLN A 218 -5.64 -2.31 9.18
CA GLN A 218 -5.58 -0.87 8.88
C GLN A 218 -6.58 -0.09 9.76
N VAL A 219 -7.81 -0.59 9.96
CA VAL A 219 -8.78 -0.01 10.91
C VAL A 219 -8.25 -0.01 12.33
N THR A 220 -7.60 -1.09 12.76
CA THR A 220 -7.05 -1.24 14.11
C THR A 220 -5.93 -0.22 14.35
N ALA A 221 -5.04 -0.03 13.37
CA ALA A 221 -4.01 0.99 13.43
C ALA A 221 -4.59 2.43 13.44
N LEU A 222 -5.65 2.70 12.68
CA LEU A 222 -6.36 3.99 12.74
C LEU A 222 -6.97 4.26 14.12
N ARG A 223 -7.52 3.24 14.79
CA ARG A 223 -8.01 3.35 16.17
C ARG A 223 -6.86 3.65 17.14
N TRP A 224 -5.71 2.99 16.96
CA TRP A 224 -4.52 3.29 17.74
C TRP A 224 -4.10 4.76 17.60
N VAL A 225 -4.13 5.30 16.37
CA VAL A 225 -3.81 6.72 16.10
C VAL A 225 -4.79 7.65 16.82
N ARG A 226 -6.09 7.40 16.72
CA ARG A 226 -7.10 8.17 17.47
C ARG A 226 -6.79 8.23 18.98
N ASP A 227 -6.37 7.10 19.54
CA ASP A 227 -6.19 6.96 20.99
C ASP A 227 -4.84 7.51 21.50
N ASN A 228 -3.80 7.56 20.63
CA ASN A 228 -2.43 7.80 21.06
C ASN A 228 -1.74 8.99 20.40
N ILE A 229 -2.15 9.44 19.21
CA ILE A 229 -1.34 10.37 18.40
C ILE A 229 -1.12 11.75 19.05
N ALA A 230 -2.03 12.16 19.94
CA ALA A 230 -1.89 13.37 20.75
C ALA A 230 -0.63 13.36 21.62
N ARG A 231 -0.18 12.17 22.07
CA ARG A 231 1.07 11.99 22.84
C ARG A 231 2.33 12.29 22.02
N PHE A 232 2.21 12.26 20.70
CA PHE A 232 3.27 12.55 19.73
C PHE A 232 3.15 13.96 19.13
N GLY A 233 2.23 14.79 19.63
CA GLY A 233 1.98 16.15 19.13
C GLY A 233 1.07 16.22 17.91
N GLY A 234 0.42 15.12 17.53
CA GLY A 234 -0.54 15.08 16.43
C GLY A 234 -1.96 15.41 16.88
N ASP A 235 -2.76 15.96 15.97
CA ASP A 235 -4.19 16.22 16.19
C ASP A 235 -5.05 15.03 15.75
N PRO A 236 -5.67 14.25 16.66
CA PRO A 236 -6.59 13.19 16.28
C PRO A 236 -7.84 13.74 15.56
N GLY A 237 -8.16 15.03 15.69
CA GLY A 237 -9.21 15.74 14.96
C GLY A 237 -8.81 16.23 13.56
N SER A 238 -7.57 15.98 13.13
CA SER A 238 -7.08 16.36 11.80
C SER A 238 -6.17 15.30 11.17
N VAL A 239 -6.71 14.09 11.03
CA VAL A 239 -6.06 12.95 10.36
C VAL A 239 -6.39 12.91 8.87
N THR A 240 -5.36 12.81 8.02
CA THR A 240 -5.46 12.56 6.58
C THR A 240 -4.90 11.18 6.26
N ILE A 241 -5.72 10.27 5.75
CA ILE A 241 -5.24 8.99 5.25
C ILE A 241 -4.76 9.15 3.81
N PHE A 242 -3.65 8.52 3.45
CA PHE A 242 -3.15 8.51 2.08
C PHE A 242 -2.45 7.21 1.73
N GLY A 243 -2.48 6.84 0.45
CA GLY A 243 -1.96 5.57 -0.03
C GLY A 243 -1.88 5.53 -1.54
N GLU A 244 -1.03 4.65 -2.05
CA GLU A 244 -0.78 4.44 -3.48
C GLU A 244 -1.12 3.01 -3.92
N SER A 245 -1.63 2.84 -5.14
CA SER A 245 -2.02 1.54 -5.72
C SER A 245 -3.06 0.82 -4.82
N ALA A 246 -2.76 -0.40 -4.35
CA ALA A 246 -3.54 -1.12 -3.35
C ALA A 246 -3.79 -0.29 -2.07
N GLY A 247 -2.81 0.53 -1.66
CA GLY A 247 -2.95 1.49 -0.56
C GLY A 247 -3.92 2.62 -0.88
N GLY A 248 -3.95 3.10 -2.12
CA GLY A 248 -4.93 4.06 -2.62
C GLY A 248 -6.34 3.48 -2.64
N ALA A 249 -6.49 2.23 -3.08
CA ALA A 249 -7.75 1.50 -3.02
C ALA A 249 -8.19 1.25 -1.56
N SER A 250 -7.27 0.91 -0.65
CA SER A 250 -7.50 0.86 0.80
C SER A 250 -7.99 2.18 1.38
N VAL A 251 -7.42 3.31 0.97
CA VAL A 251 -7.93 4.65 1.34
C VAL A 251 -9.37 4.81 0.90
N HIS A 252 -9.69 4.47 -0.36
CA HIS A 252 -11.07 4.55 -0.85
C HIS A 252 -12.00 3.59 -0.10
N TYR A 253 -11.55 2.39 0.29
CA TYR A 253 -12.30 1.47 1.15
C TYR A 253 -12.63 2.07 2.52
N HIS A 254 -11.69 2.77 3.14
CA HIS A 254 -11.94 3.46 4.41
C HIS A 254 -12.93 4.62 4.27
N MET A 255 -12.96 5.31 3.12
CA MET A 255 -13.96 6.35 2.83
C MET A 255 -15.39 5.83 2.81
N ILE A 256 -15.61 4.58 2.38
CA ILE A 256 -16.95 3.99 2.24
C ILE A 256 -17.32 3.04 3.39
N SER A 257 -16.36 2.58 4.18
CA SER A 257 -16.58 1.61 5.24
C SER A 257 -17.12 2.25 6.53
N PRO A 258 -18.20 1.70 7.13
CA PRO A 258 -18.68 2.18 8.43
C PRO A 258 -17.67 1.92 9.57
N LEU A 259 -16.75 0.96 9.42
CA LEU A 259 -15.77 0.62 10.46
C LEU A 259 -14.71 1.71 10.67
N SER A 260 -14.52 2.57 9.66
CA SER A 260 -13.54 3.66 9.67
C SER A 260 -14.16 5.04 9.91
N ARG A 261 -15.48 5.09 10.10
CA ARG A 261 -16.21 6.35 10.32
C ARG A 261 -15.67 7.06 11.57
N GLY A 262 -15.31 8.33 11.40
CA GLY A 262 -14.79 9.18 12.49
C GLY A 262 -13.34 8.89 12.88
N LEU A 263 -12.61 8.06 12.13
CA LEU A 263 -11.18 7.80 12.38
C LEU A 263 -10.24 8.70 11.55
N PHE A 264 -10.77 9.39 10.53
CA PHE A 264 -10.03 10.32 9.70
C PHE A 264 -10.93 11.42 9.14
N HIS A 265 -10.32 12.47 8.59
CA HIS A 265 -10.96 13.73 8.22
C HIS A 265 -10.72 14.09 6.75
N ARG A 266 -9.64 13.62 6.15
CA ARG A 266 -9.28 13.81 4.74
C ARG A 266 -8.67 12.54 4.17
N ALA A 267 -8.72 12.40 2.85
CA ALA A 267 -8.23 11.23 2.14
C ALA A 267 -7.50 11.64 0.85
N ILE A 268 -6.39 10.97 0.54
CA ILE A 268 -5.67 11.07 -0.74
C ILE A 268 -5.49 9.65 -1.29
N SER A 269 -6.14 9.38 -2.41
CA SER A 269 -6.15 8.07 -3.08
C SER A 269 -5.33 8.20 -4.35
N GLN A 270 -4.10 7.66 -4.33
CA GLN A 270 -3.14 7.80 -5.42
C GLN A 270 -3.16 6.54 -6.29
N SER A 271 -3.48 6.67 -7.57
CA SER A 271 -3.44 5.57 -8.55
C SER A 271 -4.12 4.27 -8.10
N GLY A 272 -5.29 4.38 -7.44
CA GLY A 272 -6.05 3.20 -7.03
C GLY A 272 -7.29 3.55 -6.25
N THR A 273 -8.42 2.96 -6.63
CA THR A 273 -9.72 3.16 -5.97
C THR A 273 -10.45 1.83 -5.82
N ALA A 274 -11.42 1.75 -4.90
CA ALA A 274 -12.32 0.60 -4.76
C ALA A 274 -13.12 0.21 -6.02
N LEU A 275 -13.11 1.04 -7.07
CA LEU A 275 -13.80 0.76 -8.35
C LEU A 275 -12.86 0.30 -9.46
N CYS A 276 -11.55 0.30 -9.20
CA CYS A 276 -10.59 -0.28 -10.14
C CYS A 276 -10.79 -1.81 -10.22
N PRO A 277 -10.69 -2.43 -11.40
CA PRO A 277 -10.91 -3.87 -11.56
C PRO A 277 -10.05 -4.75 -10.65
N PHE A 278 -8.81 -4.33 -10.37
CA PHE A 278 -7.89 -5.06 -9.51
C PHE A 278 -8.30 -5.03 -8.03
N ALA A 279 -9.19 -4.13 -7.62
CA ALA A 279 -9.49 -3.87 -6.22
C ALA A 279 -10.65 -4.69 -5.65
N TYR A 280 -11.52 -5.28 -6.49
CA TYR A 280 -12.77 -5.91 -6.03
C TYR A 280 -12.94 -7.34 -6.55
N ALA A 281 -13.17 -8.31 -5.64
CA ALA A 281 -13.44 -9.73 -5.93
C ALA A 281 -14.90 -10.03 -6.27
N PRO A 282 -15.20 -10.56 -7.49
CA PRO A 282 -16.52 -11.09 -7.80
C PRO A 282 -16.97 -12.14 -6.78
N GLY A 283 -18.29 -12.22 -6.60
CA GLY A 283 -18.89 -13.20 -5.70
C GLY A 283 -18.45 -14.64 -6.03
N GLY A 284 -18.01 -15.38 -5.02
CA GLY A 284 -17.53 -16.76 -5.15
C GLY A 284 -16.03 -16.91 -5.43
N THR A 285 -15.37 -15.88 -5.98
CA THR A 285 -13.92 -15.95 -6.30
C THR A 285 -13.06 -16.19 -5.06
N SER A 286 -13.32 -15.47 -3.97
CA SER A 286 -12.50 -15.60 -2.75
C SER A 286 -12.55 -17.02 -2.16
N LYS A 287 -13.73 -17.65 -2.14
CA LYS A 287 -13.89 -19.03 -1.67
C LYS A 287 -13.13 -20.01 -2.56
N HIS A 288 -13.24 -19.85 -3.89
CA HIS A 288 -12.49 -20.67 -4.84
C HIS A 288 -10.98 -20.56 -4.64
N GLN A 289 -10.46 -19.35 -4.38
CA GLN A 289 -9.02 -19.16 -4.10
C GLN A 289 -8.60 -19.79 -2.77
N ALA A 290 -9.45 -19.74 -1.74
CA ALA A 290 -9.19 -20.44 -0.48
C ALA A 290 -9.14 -21.97 -0.66
N GLU A 291 -10.06 -22.54 -1.42
CA GLU A 291 -10.06 -23.98 -1.76
C GLU A 291 -8.84 -24.36 -2.60
N LYS A 292 -8.44 -23.53 -3.56
CA LYS A 292 -7.24 -23.73 -4.37
C LYS A 292 -5.97 -23.73 -3.52
N LEU A 293 -5.85 -22.76 -2.61
CA LEU A 293 -4.77 -22.71 -1.64
C LEU A 293 -4.72 -23.97 -0.78
N ALA A 294 -5.89 -24.42 -0.30
CA ALA A 294 -5.97 -25.63 0.51
C ALA A 294 -5.48 -26.85 -0.27
N VAL A 295 -5.89 -27.02 -1.53
CA VAL A 295 -5.41 -28.11 -2.39
C VAL A 295 -3.89 -28.05 -2.60
N LEU A 296 -3.32 -26.88 -2.85
CA LEU A 296 -1.88 -26.71 -3.05
C LEU A 296 -1.03 -27.04 -1.81
N LEU A 297 -1.64 -26.97 -0.63
CA LEU A 297 -0.98 -27.24 0.65
C LEU A 297 -1.47 -28.54 1.30
N ASP A 298 -2.11 -29.43 0.55
CA ASP A 298 -2.64 -30.71 1.05
C ASP A 298 -3.58 -30.56 2.26
N CYS A 299 -4.36 -29.49 2.27
CA CYS A 299 -5.39 -29.22 3.27
C CYS A 299 -6.78 -29.64 2.79
N PRO A 300 -7.65 -30.11 3.69
CA PRO A 300 -9.00 -30.54 3.35
C PRO A 300 -9.87 -29.36 2.90
N THR A 301 -10.77 -29.61 1.94
CA THR A 301 -11.75 -28.64 1.40
C THR A 301 -13.19 -29.00 1.73
N ASN A 302 -13.41 -30.04 2.55
CA ASN A 302 -14.75 -30.55 2.89
C ASN A 302 -15.52 -29.63 3.85
N SER A 303 -14.84 -28.82 4.67
CA SER A 303 -15.46 -27.74 5.45
C SER A 303 -14.49 -26.57 5.65
N SER A 304 -15.05 -25.37 5.83
CA SER A 304 -14.28 -24.15 6.10
C SER A 304 -13.44 -24.26 7.38
N GLU A 305 -13.97 -24.91 8.42
CA GLU A 305 -13.24 -25.12 9.68
C GLU A 305 -12.04 -26.05 9.50
N ALA A 306 -12.20 -27.17 8.79
CA ALA A 306 -11.13 -28.11 8.52
C ALA A 306 -10.04 -27.46 7.66
N LEU A 307 -10.44 -26.71 6.63
CA LEU A 307 -9.56 -25.95 5.76
C LEU A 307 -8.71 -24.95 6.57
N VAL A 308 -9.36 -24.07 7.33
CA VAL A 308 -8.67 -23.01 8.09
C VAL A 308 -7.83 -23.60 9.21
N SER A 309 -8.31 -24.65 9.89
CA SER A 309 -7.54 -25.35 10.93
C SER A 309 -6.27 -26.00 10.38
N CYS A 310 -6.32 -26.59 9.19
CA CYS A 310 -5.15 -27.12 8.51
C CYS A 310 -4.17 -26.01 8.10
N LEU A 311 -4.65 -24.94 7.47
CA LEU A 311 -3.79 -23.81 7.06
C LEU A 311 -3.11 -23.11 8.25
N ARG A 312 -3.70 -23.12 9.45
CA ARG A 312 -3.04 -22.61 10.67
C ARG A 312 -1.82 -23.42 11.10
N LYS A 313 -1.72 -24.68 10.68
CA LYS A 313 -0.59 -25.57 11.01
C LYS A 313 0.55 -25.51 10.00
N LYS A 314 0.35 -24.85 8.86
CA LYS A 314 1.39 -24.65 7.84
C LYS A 314 2.36 -23.55 8.23
N GLU A 315 3.58 -23.61 7.73
CA GLU A 315 4.50 -22.50 7.87
C GLU A 315 4.03 -21.30 7.04
N ALA A 316 4.30 -20.09 7.53
CA ALA A 316 3.89 -18.87 6.82
C ALA A 316 4.52 -18.79 5.42
N SER A 317 5.78 -19.24 5.28
CA SER A 317 6.48 -19.29 3.99
C SER A 317 5.80 -20.21 2.99
N GLU A 318 5.40 -21.43 3.40
CA GLU A 318 4.68 -22.37 2.53
C GLU A 318 3.39 -21.73 1.99
N ILE A 319 2.67 -20.99 2.83
CA ILE A 319 1.46 -20.27 2.41
C ILE A 319 1.79 -19.17 1.39
N ILE A 320 2.81 -18.35 1.66
CA ILE A 320 3.17 -17.26 0.75
C ILE A 320 3.74 -17.76 -0.58
N GLU A 321 4.44 -18.89 -0.61
CA GLU A 321 4.95 -19.48 -1.85
C GLU A 321 3.85 -19.87 -2.85
N THR A 322 2.60 -19.94 -2.42
CA THR A 322 1.43 -20.15 -3.30
C THR A 322 0.91 -18.87 -3.95
N ASP A 323 1.52 -17.70 -3.69
CA ASP A 323 0.97 -16.40 -4.09
C ASP A 323 0.67 -16.28 -5.60
N TYR A 324 1.52 -16.77 -6.52
CA TYR A 324 1.24 -16.80 -7.97
C TYR A 324 -0.05 -17.56 -8.31
N ALA A 325 -0.38 -18.58 -7.52
CA ALA A 325 -1.60 -19.35 -7.71
C ALA A 325 -2.81 -18.68 -7.06
N PHE A 326 -2.61 -18.02 -5.92
CA PHE A 326 -3.61 -17.17 -5.26
C PHE A 326 -3.91 -15.89 -6.07
N TRP A 327 -2.95 -15.47 -6.90
CA TRP A 327 -2.88 -14.21 -7.65
C TRP A 327 -3.78 -14.14 -8.88
N LEU A 328 -4.28 -15.26 -9.43
CA LEU A 328 -4.98 -15.27 -10.72
C LEU A 328 -6.27 -14.43 -10.66
N ILE A 329 -6.08 -13.15 -10.96
CA ILE A 329 -7.03 -12.07 -11.19
C ILE A 329 -8.10 -12.00 -10.11
N ILE A 330 -7.89 -11.03 -9.22
CA ILE A 330 -8.86 -10.48 -8.27
C ILE A 330 -9.06 -11.31 -6.99
N THR A 331 -8.50 -10.79 -5.92
CA THR A 331 -8.95 -11.04 -4.55
C THR A 331 -8.69 -9.78 -3.76
N THR A 332 -9.70 -9.23 -3.06
CA THR A 332 -9.45 -8.43 -1.84
C THR A 332 -10.69 -7.84 -1.17
N LEU A 333 -11.87 -7.86 -1.80
CA LEU A 333 -13.11 -7.55 -1.09
C LEU A 333 -14.15 -8.65 -1.24
N THR A 334 -14.28 -9.50 -0.22
CA THR A 334 -15.48 -10.34 -0.05
C THR A 334 -16.61 -9.46 0.50
N LEU A 335 -17.69 -9.28 -0.26
CA LEU A 335 -18.95 -8.72 0.25
C LEU A 335 -19.80 -9.85 0.85
N PRO A 336 -20.37 -9.70 2.06
CA PRO A 336 -21.24 -10.72 2.63
C PRO A 336 -22.47 -10.93 1.73
N ALA A 337 -22.79 -12.19 1.44
CA ALA A 337 -24.04 -12.55 0.77
C ALA A 337 -25.21 -12.13 1.67
N ASN A 338 -26.17 -11.39 1.11
CA ASN A 338 -27.39 -10.95 1.79
C ASN A 338 -28.02 -12.10 2.61
N ARG A 339 -27.86 -12.05 3.94
CA ARG A 339 -28.78 -12.70 4.88
C ARG A 339 -29.24 -11.67 5.89
N ALA A 340 -30.55 -11.49 5.93
CA ALA A 340 -31.25 -10.64 6.88
C ALA A 340 -30.85 -11.05 8.30
N GLY A 341 -30.12 -10.18 9.01
CA GLY A 341 -29.76 -10.47 10.41
C GLY A 341 -28.75 -9.55 11.07
N ASN A 342 -27.70 -9.11 10.37
CA ASN A 342 -26.68 -8.23 10.97
C ASN A 342 -26.43 -6.98 10.09
N GLN A 343 -26.36 -5.82 10.73
CA GLN A 343 -26.31 -4.47 10.14
C GLN A 343 -24.98 -4.13 9.43
N LEU A 344 -24.43 -5.02 8.60
CA LEU A 344 -23.41 -4.67 7.61
C LEU A 344 -24.12 -4.31 6.30
N ALA A 345 -24.16 -3.01 6.03
CA ALA A 345 -24.44 -2.38 4.75
C ALA A 345 -25.54 -3.02 3.88
N ARG A 346 -26.74 -2.40 3.90
CA ARG A 346 -27.57 -2.40 2.69
C ARG A 346 -26.68 -1.91 1.54
N PRO A 347 -26.52 -2.66 0.44
CA PRO A 347 -25.65 -2.24 -0.65
C PRO A 347 -26.24 -0.97 -1.29
N CYS A 348 -25.46 0.12 -1.29
CA CYS A 348 -25.71 1.28 -2.15
C CYS A 348 -25.51 0.96 -3.64
N PHE A 349 -25.11 -0.27 -3.97
CA PHE A 349 -24.98 -0.78 -5.33
C PHE A 349 -26.07 -1.83 -5.60
N LYS A 350 -27.34 -1.42 -5.57
CA LYS A 350 -28.41 -2.20 -6.20
C LYS A 350 -28.30 -1.97 -7.71
N HIS A 351 -27.59 -2.85 -8.42
CA HIS A 351 -27.77 -3.26 -9.83
C HIS A 351 -26.46 -3.76 -10.46
N VAL A 352 -25.97 -4.92 -10.03
CA VAL A 352 -25.08 -5.73 -10.86
C VAL A 352 -25.55 -7.18 -10.74
N GLY A 353 -26.14 -7.70 -11.81
CA GLY A 353 -26.71 -9.05 -11.89
C GLY A 353 -25.65 -10.12 -12.18
N PHE A 354 -25.85 -11.30 -11.62
CA PHE A 354 -24.99 -12.48 -11.77
C PHE A 354 -25.44 -13.39 -12.94
N GLY A 355 -24.49 -14.07 -13.59
CA GLY A 355 -24.74 -15.21 -14.52
C GLY A 355 -23.45 -15.76 -15.18
N PRO A 356 -23.35 -17.07 -15.50
CA PRO A 356 -22.12 -17.85 -15.29
C PRO A 356 -21.32 -18.26 -16.57
N VAL A 357 -20.16 -18.93 -16.33
CA VAL A 357 -19.26 -19.75 -17.21
C VAL A 357 -18.48 -18.97 -18.31
N SER A 358 -17.23 -19.26 -18.72
CA SER A 358 -16.28 -20.38 -18.53
C SER A 358 -14.84 -19.92 -18.86
N ARG A 359 -13.85 -20.55 -18.22
CA ARG A 359 -12.44 -20.77 -18.63
C ARG A 359 -11.85 -19.90 -19.75
N LEU A 360 -10.89 -19.05 -19.40
CA LEU A 360 -9.57 -19.01 -20.03
C LEU A 360 -8.54 -18.35 -19.08
N GLN A 361 -7.38 -18.98 -18.90
CA GLN A 361 -6.28 -18.49 -18.06
C GLN A 361 -5.38 -17.55 -18.85
N LEU A 362 -5.14 -16.35 -18.32
CA LEU A 362 -4.02 -15.50 -18.74
C LEU A 362 -3.02 -15.43 -17.58
N THR A 363 -1.84 -15.99 -17.80
CA THR A 363 -0.67 -15.88 -16.92
C THR A 363 0.13 -14.63 -17.27
N TRP A 364 0.52 -13.84 -16.27
CA TRP A 364 1.59 -12.85 -16.41
C TRP A 364 2.89 -13.59 -16.71
N HIS A 365 3.57 -13.22 -17.78
CA HIS A 365 4.98 -13.58 -17.97
C HIS A 365 5.85 -12.39 -17.53
N PRO A 366 6.89 -12.61 -16.71
CA PRO A 366 7.96 -11.64 -16.54
C PRO A 366 8.58 -11.36 -17.92
N TRP A 367 8.66 -10.09 -18.28
CA TRP A 367 9.12 -9.64 -19.59
C TRP A 367 10.56 -10.11 -19.84
N GLY A 368 10.74 -10.91 -20.90
CA GLY A 368 12.02 -11.51 -21.28
C GLY A 368 11.94 -12.59 -22.37
N SER A 369 10.75 -13.10 -22.73
CA SER A 369 10.59 -14.00 -23.88
C SER A 369 9.99 -13.28 -25.07
N THR A 370 10.78 -13.15 -26.13
CA THR A 370 10.39 -12.66 -27.46
C THR A 370 9.42 -13.63 -28.12
N GLN A 371 8.12 -13.41 -27.95
CA GLN A 371 7.00 -13.58 -28.91
C GLN A 371 5.68 -13.89 -28.16
N PRO A 372 4.63 -13.06 -28.32
CA PRO A 372 3.29 -13.46 -27.91
C PRO A 372 2.75 -14.50 -28.91
N PRO A 373 2.18 -15.64 -28.48
CA PRO A 373 1.45 -16.50 -29.40
C PRO A 373 0.22 -15.74 -29.95
N PRO A 374 -0.15 -15.93 -31.21
CA PRO A 374 -1.24 -15.18 -31.83
C PRO A 374 -2.60 -15.55 -31.20
N GLY A 375 -3.39 -14.52 -30.88
CA GLY A 375 -4.83 -14.65 -30.68
C GLY A 375 -5.35 -14.75 -29.25
N TYR A 376 -4.90 -13.92 -28.30
CA TYR A 376 -5.50 -13.87 -26.95
C TYR A 376 -5.44 -12.49 -26.28
N LEU A 377 -6.61 -11.88 -26.04
CA LEU A 377 -6.84 -10.77 -25.12
C LEU A 377 -8.26 -10.95 -24.54
N ASP A 378 -8.39 -11.45 -23.31
CA ASP A 378 -9.61 -11.33 -22.50
C ASP A 378 -9.33 -10.33 -21.39
N LEU A 379 -9.64 -9.06 -21.68
CA LEU A 379 -9.49 -7.93 -20.78
C LEU A 379 -10.83 -7.62 -20.13
N GLY A 380 -10.94 -7.89 -18.83
CA GLY A 380 -11.87 -7.18 -17.95
C GLY A 380 -13.34 -7.24 -18.38
N ALA A 381 -13.84 -8.41 -18.79
CA ALA A 381 -15.22 -8.65 -19.21
C ALA A 381 -16.32 -8.34 -18.16
N HIS A 382 -16.00 -7.74 -17.01
CA HIS A 382 -16.97 -7.46 -15.95
C HIS A 382 -17.50 -6.02 -15.95
N LEU A 383 -16.71 -5.02 -16.39
CA LEU A 383 -17.18 -3.62 -16.46
C LEU A 383 -17.96 -3.32 -17.75
N LEU A 384 -17.80 -4.14 -18.80
CA LEU A 384 -18.39 -3.91 -20.13
C LEU A 384 -19.65 -4.74 -20.40
N ARG A 385 -20.05 -5.64 -19.50
CA ARG A 385 -21.31 -6.42 -19.63
C ARG A 385 -22.59 -5.59 -19.55
N ASN A 386 -22.49 -4.31 -19.16
CA ASN A 386 -23.62 -3.38 -19.21
C ASN A 386 -23.82 -2.71 -20.58
N THR A 387 -22.90 -2.88 -21.55
CA THR A 387 -23.00 -2.25 -22.88
C THR A 387 -23.29 -3.25 -24.01
N SER A 388 -22.94 -4.54 -23.86
CA SER A 388 -23.35 -5.61 -24.79
C SER A 388 -23.32 -6.98 -24.11
N ASN A 389 -24.17 -7.90 -24.59
CA ASN A 389 -24.15 -9.32 -24.18
C ASN A 389 -23.11 -10.15 -24.95
N SER A 390 -22.44 -9.59 -25.96
CA SER A 390 -21.43 -10.28 -26.76
C SER A 390 -20.02 -9.83 -26.37
N ILE A 391 -19.22 -10.78 -25.86
CA ILE A 391 -17.79 -10.55 -25.60
C ILE A 391 -17.04 -10.19 -26.88
N GLU A 392 -17.44 -10.75 -28.02
CA GLU A 392 -16.82 -10.50 -29.32
C GLU A 392 -17.05 -9.04 -29.77
N GLU A 393 -18.26 -8.52 -29.59
CA GLU A 393 -18.58 -7.13 -29.93
C GLU A 393 -17.79 -6.14 -29.05
N ILE A 394 -17.65 -6.46 -27.76
CA ILE A 394 -16.88 -5.65 -26.81
C ILE A 394 -15.41 -5.64 -27.19
N THR A 395 -14.83 -6.82 -27.43
CA THR A 395 -13.42 -6.96 -27.82
C THR A 395 -13.15 -6.24 -29.14
N GLN A 396 -14.08 -6.33 -30.10
CA GLN A 396 -13.96 -5.62 -31.37
C GLN A 396 -13.96 -4.09 -31.17
N LYS A 397 -14.88 -3.54 -30.36
CA LYS A 397 -14.90 -2.09 -30.07
C LYS A 397 -13.63 -1.61 -29.36
N ILE A 398 -13.10 -2.39 -28.40
CA ILE A 398 -11.83 -2.06 -27.74
C ILE A 398 -10.69 -2.07 -28.76
N ARG A 399 -10.62 -3.10 -29.60
CA ARG A 399 -9.60 -3.21 -30.64
C ARG A 399 -9.66 -2.01 -31.59
N GLU A 400 -10.85 -1.69 -32.10
CA GLU A 400 -11.08 -0.55 -33.00
C GLU A 400 -10.69 0.77 -32.36
N PHE A 401 -11.02 0.98 -31.08
CA PHE A 401 -10.72 2.23 -30.37
C PHE A 401 -9.21 2.46 -30.17
N TYR A 402 -8.48 1.46 -29.67
CA TYR A 402 -7.06 1.63 -29.33
C TYR A 402 -6.11 1.31 -30.50
N PHE A 403 -6.42 0.29 -31.29
CA PHE A 403 -5.52 -0.22 -32.32
C PHE A 403 -6.02 0.07 -33.75
N GLY A 404 -7.31 0.35 -33.94
CA GLY A 404 -7.91 0.43 -35.27
C GLY A 404 -7.60 -0.81 -36.11
N ASP A 405 -7.09 -0.60 -37.32
CA ASP A 405 -6.64 -1.67 -38.22
C ASP A 405 -5.17 -2.10 -38.00
N HIS A 406 -4.45 -1.47 -37.07
CA HIS A 406 -3.05 -1.77 -36.83
C HIS A 406 -2.84 -3.14 -36.15
N PRO A 407 -1.75 -3.86 -36.48
CA PRO A 407 -1.38 -5.09 -35.79
C PRO A 407 -0.93 -4.79 -34.37
N ILE A 408 -1.17 -5.72 -33.44
CA ILE A 408 -0.64 -5.61 -32.06
C ILE A 408 0.81 -6.08 -32.07
N ASN A 409 1.75 -5.14 -32.06
CA ASN A 409 3.19 -5.39 -32.09
C ASN A 409 3.95 -4.30 -31.31
N ASN A 410 5.29 -4.29 -31.42
CA ASN A 410 6.13 -3.29 -30.75
C ASN A 410 5.84 -1.84 -31.20
N GLU A 411 5.31 -1.62 -32.40
CA GLU A 411 4.98 -0.28 -32.91
C GLU A 411 3.69 0.26 -32.26
N THR A 412 2.79 -0.63 -31.84
CA THR A 412 1.53 -0.28 -31.16
C THR A 412 1.58 -0.51 -29.64
N VAL A 413 2.78 -0.63 -29.06
CA VAL A 413 2.91 -0.90 -27.63
C VAL A 413 2.23 0.16 -26.77
N TYR A 414 2.25 1.43 -27.22
CA TYR A 414 1.60 2.54 -26.53
C TYR A 414 0.09 2.46 -26.52
N ALA A 415 -0.54 2.02 -27.63
CA ALA A 415 -1.96 1.76 -27.65
C ALA A 415 -2.35 0.66 -26.62
N ALA A 416 -1.47 -0.32 -26.40
CA ALA A 416 -1.67 -1.33 -25.36
C ALA A 416 -1.49 -0.75 -23.94
N VAL A 417 -0.51 0.13 -23.73
CA VAL A 417 -0.30 0.84 -22.46
C VAL A 417 -1.49 1.73 -22.11
N ASP A 418 -1.99 2.51 -23.07
CA ASP A 418 -3.17 3.36 -22.90
C ASP A 418 -4.40 2.52 -22.55
N MET A 419 -4.66 1.46 -23.32
CA MET A 419 -5.76 0.53 -23.05
C MET A 419 -5.69 -0.08 -21.64
N PHE A 420 -4.50 -0.49 -21.21
CA PHE A 420 -4.30 -1.08 -19.89
C PHE A 420 -4.48 -0.04 -18.78
N THR A 421 -3.90 1.16 -18.95
CA THR A 421 -3.98 2.27 -17.99
C THR A 421 -5.43 2.73 -17.81
N ASP A 422 -6.15 2.89 -18.91
CA ASP A 422 -7.58 3.24 -18.91
C ASP A 422 -8.41 2.20 -18.18
N ASN A 423 -8.17 0.92 -18.46
CA ASN A 423 -8.93 -0.17 -17.84
C ASN A 423 -8.64 -0.34 -16.34
N VAL A 424 -7.36 -0.42 -15.98
CA VAL A 424 -6.93 -0.83 -14.64
C VAL A 424 -6.99 0.33 -13.65
N MET A 425 -6.69 1.55 -14.10
CA MET A 425 -6.54 2.72 -13.22
C MET A 425 -7.57 3.82 -13.50
N LEU A 426 -7.59 4.39 -14.71
CA LEU A 426 -8.28 5.66 -14.95
C LEU A 426 -9.80 5.52 -14.94
N SER A 427 -10.37 4.48 -15.55
CA SER A 427 -11.82 4.27 -15.58
C SER A 427 -12.42 4.15 -14.17
N GLY A 428 -11.81 3.32 -13.31
CA GLY A 428 -12.23 3.18 -11.91
C GLY A 428 -12.08 4.49 -11.12
N THR A 429 -11.01 5.25 -11.39
CA THR A 429 -10.75 6.54 -10.74
C THR A 429 -11.75 7.62 -11.16
N ASP A 430 -12.03 7.75 -12.45
CA ASP A 430 -13.00 8.70 -13.00
C ASP A 430 -14.41 8.41 -12.48
N GLU A 431 -14.81 7.14 -12.44
CA GLU A 431 -16.09 6.75 -11.85
C GLU A 431 -16.16 7.04 -10.34
N ALA A 432 -15.06 6.87 -9.60
CA ALA A 432 -15.01 7.25 -8.19
C ALA A 432 -15.17 8.76 -8.02
N VAL A 433 -14.47 9.57 -8.81
CA VAL A 433 -14.57 11.04 -8.79
C VAL A 433 -15.99 11.49 -9.13
N LYS A 434 -16.60 10.96 -10.20
CA LYS A 434 -17.99 11.27 -10.58
C LYS A 434 -18.97 10.95 -9.46
N LYS A 435 -18.81 9.80 -8.76
CA LYS A 435 -19.67 9.42 -7.65
C LYS A 435 -19.49 10.36 -6.46
N HIS A 436 -18.25 10.65 -6.04
CA HIS A 436 -17.98 11.59 -4.95
C HIS A 436 -18.46 13.01 -5.27
N ARG A 437 -18.30 13.50 -6.50
CA ARG A 437 -18.84 14.81 -6.91
C ARG A 437 -20.36 14.91 -6.78
N LYS A 438 -21.09 13.79 -6.89
CA LYS A 438 -22.56 13.75 -6.77
C LYS A 438 -23.04 13.61 -5.32
N SER A 439 -22.26 12.98 -4.44
CA SER A 439 -22.71 12.60 -3.09
C SER A 439 -21.92 13.21 -1.94
N ALA A 440 -20.69 13.67 -2.17
CA ALA A 440 -19.84 14.24 -1.14
C ALA A 440 -20.21 15.70 -0.89
N SER A 441 -20.26 16.09 0.38
CA SER A 441 -20.37 17.48 0.81
C SER A 441 -19.01 18.21 0.82
N SER A 442 -17.90 17.46 0.70
CA SER A 442 -16.53 17.96 0.69
C SER A 442 -15.98 18.14 -0.73
N SER A 443 -15.08 19.09 -0.92
CA SER A 443 -14.36 19.28 -2.18
C SER A 443 -13.60 18.02 -2.62
N VAL A 444 -13.67 17.71 -3.90
CA VAL A 444 -12.92 16.63 -4.55
C VAL A 444 -11.90 17.26 -5.48
N PHE A 445 -10.63 16.89 -5.29
CA PHE A 445 -9.52 17.32 -6.15
C PHE A 445 -9.03 16.11 -6.94
N TYR A 446 -8.80 16.33 -8.23
CA TYR A 446 -8.25 15.33 -9.13
C TYR A 446 -6.95 15.89 -9.71
N TYR A 447 -5.90 15.07 -9.71
CA TYR A 447 -4.60 15.45 -10.25
C TYR A 447 -4.13 14.37 -11.21
N TYR A 448 -3.38 14.80 -12.21
CA TYR A 448 -2.62 13.95 -13.11
C TYR A 448 -1.13 14.21 -12.84
N PHE A 449 -0.35 13.14 -12.63
CA PHE A 449 1.07 13.27 -12.34
C PHE A 449 1.87 12.92 -13.58
N ASP A 450 2.51 13.93 -14.18
CA ASP A 450 3.21 13.87 -15.46
C ASP A 450 4.69 14.25 -15.33
N TYR A 451 5.29 14.07 -14.16
CA TYR A 451 6.69 14.41 -13.95
C TYR A 451 7.61 13.18 -14.11
N LYS A 452 8.57 13.27 -15.04
CA LYS A 452 9.56 12.22 -15.32
C LYS A 452 10.85 12.56 -14.56
N GLY A 453 11.12 11.84 -13.49
CA GLY A 453 12.37 11.99 -12.74
C GLY A 453 13.59 11.61 -13.57
N THR A 454 14.77 12.18 -13.30
CA THR A 454 15.98 11.84 -14.07
C THR A 454 16.52 10.44 -13.77
N ASN A 455 16.20 9.90 -12.59
CA ASN A 455 16.38 8.51 -12.21
C ASN A 455 14.99 7.92 -11.96
N THR A 456 14.53 7.08 -12.86
CA THR A 456 13.15 6.59 -12.85
C THR A 456 13.09 5.17 -13.41
N PHE A 457 12.18 4.35 -12.91
CA PHE A 457 11.87 3.05 -13.53
C PHE A 457 11.32 3.23 -14.96
N ALA A 458 10.81 4.42 -15.31
CA ALA A 458 10.44 4.73 -16.68
C ALA A 458 11.62 4.61 -17.66
N SER A 459 12.88 4.70 -17.23
CA SER A 459 14.02 4.44 -18.13
C SER A 459 14.30 2.95 -18.34
N LEU A 460 13.71 2.09 -17.50
CA LEU A 460 13.75 0.64 -17.62
C LEU A 460 12.51 0.09 -18.32
N LEU A 461 11.38 0.81 -18.26
CA LEU A 461 10.06 0.36 -18.69
C LEU A 461 9.46 1.15 -19.86
N GLY A 462 9.83 2.43 -20.04
CA GLY A 462 9.42 3.29 -21.14
C GLY A 462 10.54 3.57 -22.14
N ASP A 463 10.24 4.27 -23.23
CA ASP A 463 11.23 4.65 -24.23
C ASP A 463 11.97 5.96 -23.90
N ALA A 464 13.01 6.25 -24.70
CA ALA A 464 13.87 7.41 -24.55
C ALA A 464 13.20 8.75 -24.91
N SER A 465 11.95 8.74 -25.39
CA SER A 465 11.20 9.95 -25.73
C SER A 465 10.67 10.67 -24.47
N LEU A 466 10.38 11.96 -24.66
CA LEU A 466 9.99 12.89 -23.59
C LEU A 466 8.53 12.75 -23.14
N HIS A 467 7.76 11.83 -23.73
CA HIS A 467 6.33 11.68 -23.47
C HIS A 467 5.97 10.41 -22.67
N ASP A 468 6.98 9.62 -22.26
CA ASP A 468 6.77 8.27 -21.73
C ASP A 468 7.26 8.10 -20.28
N TYR A 469 6.40 7.51 -19.45
CA TYR A 469 6.62 7.25 -18.01
C TYR A 469 6.62 5.75 -17.67
N GLY A 470 6.49 4.85 -18.66
CA GLY A 470 6.36 3.40 -18.48
C GLY A 470 4.92 2.92 -18.40
#